data_AF-A0A6M0FSM1-F1
#
_entry.id   AF-A0A6M0FSM1-F1
#
_cell.length_a   1.000
_cell.length_b   1.000
_cell.length_c   1.000
_cell.angle_alpha   90.00
_cell.angle_beta   90.00
_cell.angle_gamma   90.00
#
_symmetry.space_group_name_H-M   'P 1'
#
loop_
_entity.id
_entity.type
_entity.pdbx_description
1 polymer ?
#
loop_
_entity_poly.entity_id
_entity_poly.type
_entity_poly.pdbx_seq_one_letter_code
_entity_poly.pdbx_strand_id
1 'polypeptide(L)'
;MLSFFQLLLVLINIDQETILNWFGIKDNVTDISFIESTNLLPTEITSSSAISMETLRLIVQGLWVQLQAGLTLSDIETILFFILFVRFIILSIRYNLKTSFYITCIGIFAGYLWYRHLIDLIAMYRSILIKLPYLHKLGIDAIQLRSTNRQMVLTDLKLGENVRWYNPGQLIYYSITKGIVKIDPETSLHYYIDPLSMIVSRLNDSGKDTFVPIYYKVYNKIIPQAFEAISKFWAQLSGIAAYALITRIGKRYCPYLVRWHWTFLLIIGFIEQIIIYFCYRVSYFQSNVLIPVH
;
A
#
# COMPACT_ATOMS: atom_id res chain seq x y z
N MET A 1 16.67 -16.00 27.79
CA MET A 1 16.95 -15.87 26.34
C MET A 1 16.23 -16.97 25.57
N LEU A 2 16.46 -18.26 25.87
CA LEU A 2 15.58 -19.36 25.42
C LEU A 2 14.14 -19.17 25.93
N SER A 3 14.00 -18.70 27.17
CA SER A 3 12.71 -18.48 27.83
C SER A 3 11.78 -17.49 27.15
N PHE A 4 12.28 -16.47 26.43
CA PHE A 4 11.43 -15.52 25.70
C PHE A 4 10.95 -16.08 24.36
N PHE A 5 11.78 -16.90 23.70
CA PHE A 5 11.38 -17.65 22.51
C PHE A 5 10.40 -18.76 22.88
N GLN A 6 10.62 -19.45 24.01
CA GLN A 6 9.63 -20.35 24.60
C GLN A 6 8.36 -19.60 24.97
N LEU A 7 8.41 -18.40 25.55
CA LEU A 7 7.19 -17.64 25.87
C LEU A 7 6.42 -17.25 24.59
N LEU A 8 7.11 -16.84 23.52
CA LEU A 8 6.49 -16.47 22.24
C LEU A 8 5.98 -17.68 21.44
N LEU A 9 6.66 -18.84 21.54
CA LEU A 9 6.24 -20.12 20.93
C LEU A 9 5.19 -20.87 21.77
N VAL A 10 5.13 -20.67 23.09
CA VAL A 10 4.13 -21.28 23.98
C VAL A 10 2.80 -20.54 23.91
N LEU A 11 2.78 -19.25 23.56
CA LEU A 11 1.54 -18.49 23.40
C LEU A 11 0.80 -18.77 22.08
N ILE A 12 1.41 -19.45 21.11
CA ILE A 12 0.77 -19.86 19.87
C ILE A 12 1.03 -21.35 19.69
N ASN A 13 0.03 -22.20 19.92
CA ASN A 13 0.13 -23.61 19.56
C ASN A 13 0.11 -23.69 18.02
N ILE A 14 1.29 -23.73 17.40
CA ILE A 14 1.43 -23.84 15.95
C ILE A 14 1.26 -25.31 15.58
N ASP A 15 0.02 -25.72 15.36
CA ASP A 15 -0.31 -27.06 14.85
C ASP A 15 -0.09 -27.13 13.33
N GLN A 16 0.22 -28.32 12.80
CA GLN A 16 0.43 -28.55 11.37
C GLN A 16 -0.75 -28.03 10.51
N GLU A 17 -1.98 -28.24 10.98
CA GLU A 17 -3.20 -27.76 10.32
C GLU A 17 -3.26 -26.23 10.21
N THR A 18 -2.75 -25.51 11.22
CA THR A 18 -2.74 -24.03 11.19
C THR A 18 -1.82 -23.50 10.09
N ILE A 19 -0.68 -24.15 9.88
CA ILE A 19 0.27 -23.78 8.81
C ILE A 19 -0.33 -24.11 7.44
N LEU A 20 -0.91 -25.29 7.27
CA LEU A 20 -1.46 -25.72 5.98
C LEU A 20 -2.69 -24.91 5.57
N ASN A 21 -3.57 -24.57 6.53
CA ASN A 21 -4.67 -23.64 6.33
C ASN A 21 -4.20 -22.23 5.96
N TRP A 22 -3.09 -21.75 6.54
CA TRP A 22 -2.52 -20.45 6.17
C TRP A 22 -2.06 -20.39 4.71
N PHE A 23 -1.61 -21.50 4.15
CA PHE A 23 -1.28 -21.63 2.73
C PHE A 23 -2.50 -22.01 1.85
N GLY A 24 -3.69 -22.18 2.42
CA GLY A 24 -4.89 -22.61 1.69
C GLY A 24 -4.80 -24.05 1.16
N ILE A 25 -3.92 -24.88 1.73
CA ILE A 25 -3.75 -26.29 1.38
C ILE A 25 -4.69 -27.08 2.29
N LYS A 26 -5.73 -27.69 1.72
CA LYS A 26 -6.61 -28.59 2.47
C LYS A 26 -5.89 -29.91 2.71
N ASP A 27 -5.78 -30.33 3.96
CA ASP A 27 -5.38 -31.69 4.30
C ASP A 27 -6.51 -32.66 3.95
N ASN A 28 -6.22 -33.66 3.12
CA ASN A 28 -7.17 -34.75 2.82
C ASN A 28 -7.49 -35.64 4.05
N VAL A 29 -6.83 -35.42 5.19
CA VAL A 29 -6.97 -36.26 6.39
C VAL A 29 -8.24 -35.91 7.19
N THR A 30 -8.67 -34.64 7.17
CA THR A 30 -9.86 -34.18 7.93
C THR A 30 -11.19 -34.55 7.24
N ASP A 31 -11.19 -34.72 5.92
CA ASP A 31 -12.39 -35.17 5.19
C ASP A 31 -12.70 -36.67 5.43
N ILE A 32 -11.70 -37.46 5.84
CA ILE A 32 -11.89 -38.89 6.15
C ILE A 32 -12.46 -39.07 7.57
N SER A 33 -12.05 -38.22 8.54
CA SER A 33 -12.49 -38.35 9.93
C SER A 33 -13.93 -37.91 10.18
N PHE A 34 -14.54 -37.11 9.30
CA PHE A 34 -15.93 -36.69 9.44
C PHE A 34 -16.94 -37.78 9.05
N ILE A 35 -16.54 -38.74 8.20
CA ILE A 35 -17.42 -39.83 7.72
C ILE A 35 -17.48 -41.00 8.73
N GLU A 36 -16.53 -41.11 9.66
CA GLU A 36 -16.40 -42.25 10.57
C GLU A 36 -16.88 -41.98 12.02
N SER A 37 -17.52 -40.84 12.27
CA SER A 37 -17.92 -40.41 13.63
C SER A 37 -19.28 -40.94 14.13
N THR A 38 -19.68 -42.17 13.74
CA THR A 38 -20.83 -42.86 14.37
C THR A 38 -20.45 -43.84 15.47
N ASN A 39 -19.17 -44.01 15.82
CA ASN A 39 -18.78 -44.91 16.92
C ASN A 39 -17.96 -44.18 17.99
N LEU A 40 -18.61 -43.98 19.13
CA LEU A 40 -18.07 -43.52 20.41
C LEU A 40 -16.87 -44.36 20.87
N LEU A 41 -15.67 -43.80 20.81
CA LEU A 41 -14.53 -44.08 21.71
C LEU A 41 -13.72 -42.79 21.85
N PRO A 42 -13.33 -42.35 23.06
CA PRO A 42 -12.49 -41.18 23.23
C PRO A 42 -11.05 -41.59 22.89
N THR A 43 -10.71 -41.63 21.61
CA THR A 43 -9.32 -41.69 21.19
C THR A 43 -8.71 -40.32 21.48
N GLU A 44 -7.76 -40.32 22.41
CA GLU A 44 -6.87 -39.21 22.72
C GLU A 44 -6.52 -38.46 21.45
N ILE A 45 -6.86 -37.17 21.42
CA ILE A 45 -6.38 -36.23 20.41
C ILE A 45 -4.87 -36.16 20.65
N THR A 46 -4.13 -37.05 19.98
CA THR A 46 -2.70 -36.95 19.85
C THR A 46 -2.46 -35.70 19.02
N SER A 47 -2.26 -34.59 19.74
CA SER A 47 -1.81 -33.31 19.20
C SER A 47 -0.75 -33.58 18.13
N SER A 48 -1.09 -33.35 16.86
CA SER A 48 -0.23 -33.65 15.73
C SER A 48 1.12 -33.00 15.98
N SER A 49 2.11 -33.84 16.19
CA SER A 49 3.40 -33.47 16.73
C SER A 49 4.19 -32.59 15.77
N ALA A 50 4.98 -31.70 16.38
CA ALA A 50 6.08 -30.91 15.85
C ALA A 50 6.35 -30.99 14.33
N ILE A 51 6.22 -29.83 13.68
CA ILE A 51 6.69 -29.47 12.32
C ILE A 51 7.69 -30.51 11.77
N SER A 52 7.18 -31.49 11.01
CA SER A 52 7.97 -32.58 10.46
C SER A 52 8.48 -32.22 9.06
N MET A 53 9.49 -32.94 8.55
CA MET A 53 9.98 -32.76 7.18
C MET A 53 8.88 -33.00 6.12
N GLU A 54 7.85 -33.77 6.46
CA GLU A 54 6.68 -33.98 5.58
C GLU A 54 5.85 -32.72 5.43
N THR A 55 5.68 -31.91 6.49
CA THR A 55 4.97 -30.62 6.40
C THR A 55 5.65 -29.67 5.41
N LEU A 56 6.97 -29.63 5.38
CA LEU A 56 7.73 -28.81 4.42
C LEU A 56 7.55 -29.32 2.99
N ARG A 57 7.57 -30.64 2.78
CA ARG A 57 7.29 -31.25 1.47
C ARG A 57 5.88 -30.91 0.98
N LEU A 58 4.87 -30.98 1.85
CA LEU A 58 3.49 -30.63 1.53
C LEU A 58 3.36 -29.14 1.17
N ILE A 59 4.02 -28.24 1.90
CA ILE A 59 4.04 -26.80 1.58
C ILE A 59 4.65 -26.58 0.19
N VAL A 60 5.79 -27.19 -0.13
CA VAL A 60 6.44 -27.05 -1.45
C VAL A 60 5.54 -27.57 -2.57
N GLN A 61 4.88 -28.71 -2.35
CA GLN A 61 3.97 -29.29 -3.33
C GLN A 61 2.70 -28.43 -3.52
N GLY A 62 2.13 -27.89 -2.45
CA GLY A 62 0.99 -26.98 -2.52
C GLY A 62 1.32 -25.67 -3.25
N LEU A 63 2.48 -25.07 -2.95
CA LEU A 63 2.97 -23.89 -3.67
C LEU A 63 3.19 -24.16 -5.16
N TRP A 64 3.67 -25.35 -5.52
CA TRP A 64 3.86 -25.75 -6.92
C TRP A 64 2.53 -25.84 -7.69
N VAL A 65 1.49 -26.39 -7.06
CA VAL A 65 0.15 -26.48 -7.64
C VAL A 65 -0.47 -25.09 -7.81
N GLN A 66 -0.32 -24.20 -6.82
CA GLN A 66 -0.77 -22.81 -6.91
C GLN A 66 -0.05 -22.04 -8.04
N LEU A 67 1.26 -22.24 -8.19
CA LEU A 67 2.05 -21.70 -9.31
C LEU A 67 1.51 -22.13 -10.68
N GLN A 68 1.11 -23.40 -10.82
CA GLN A 68 0.52 -23.91 -12.07
C GLN A 68 -0.88 -23.36 -12.35
N ALA A 69 -1.68 -23.14 -11.30
CA ALA A 69 -3.04 -22.60 -11.42
C ALA A 69 -3.07 -21.08 -11.67
N GLY A 70 -1.91 -20.41 -11.66
CA GLY A 70 -1.74 -18.96 -11.80
C GLY A 70 -1.75 -18.23 -10.46
N LEU A 71 -0.82 -17.30 -10.27
CA LEU A 71 -0.66 -16.55 -9.01
C LEU A 71 -1.79 -15.53 -8.80
N THR A 72 -2.29 -15.45 -7.58
CA THR A 72 -3.03 -14.28 -7.08
C THR A 72 -2.11 -13.32 -6.33
N LEU A 73 -2.59 -12.11 -6.04
CA LEU A 73 -1.81 -11.18 -5.21
C LEU A 73 -1.60 -11.73 -3.78
N SER A 74 -2.61 -12.40 -3.23
CA SER A 74 -2.53 -13.03 -1.91
C SER A 74 -1.46 -14.12 -1.86
N ASP A 75 -1.32 -14.92 -2.93
CA ASP A 75 -0.30 -15.97 -3.00
C ASP A 75 1.12 -15.38 -3.01
N ILE A 76 1.31 -14.24 -3.68
CA ILE A 76 2.59 -13.50 -3.66
C ILE A 76 2.95 -13.09 -2.23
N GLU A 77 2.00 -12.52 -1.49
CA GLU A 77 2.23 -12.09 -0.11
C GLU A 77 2.62 -13.29 0.77
N THR A 78 1.87 -14.38 0.69
CA THR A 78 2.14 -15.60 1.46
C THR A 78 3.52 -16.18 1.14
N ILE A 79 3.92 -16.25 -0.14
CA ILE A 79 5.26 -16.69 -0.56
C ILE A 79 6.34 -15.76 0.00
N LEU A 80 6.12 -14.44 -0.05
CA LEU A 80 7.09 -13.45 0.43
C LEU A 80 7.27 -13.54 1.95
N PHE A 81 6.17 -13.70 2.70
CA PHE A 81 6.21 -13.96 4.15
C PHE A 81 6.92 -15.27 4.48
N PHE A 82 6.67 -16.34 3.72
CA PHE A 82 7.35 -17.62 3.90
C PHE A 82 8.87 -17.48 3.69
N ILE A 83 9.30 -16.83 2.61
CA ILE A 83 10.73 -16.59 2.35
C ILE A 83 11.36 -15.75 3.47
N LEU A 84 10.67 -14.71 3.96
CA LEU A 84 11.12 -13.89 5.08
C LEU A 84 11.26 -14.70 6.37
N PHE A 85 10.31 -15.61 6.63
CA PHE A 85 10.32 -16.48 7.81
C PHE A 85 11.48 -17.48 7.76
N VAL A 86 11.67 -18.19 6.64
CA VAL A 86 12.82 -19.09 6.45
C VAL A 86 14.13 -18.33 6.61
N ARG A 87 14.22 -17.13 6.03
CA ARG A 87 15.40 -16.27 6.17
C ARG A 87 15.66 -15.87 7.62
N PHE A 88 14.62 -15.56 8.39
CA PHE A 88 14.74 -15.25 9.82
C PHE A 88 15.27 -16.43 10.63
N ILE A 89 14.82 -17.66 10.34
CA ILE A 89 15.32 -18.87 11.01
C ILE A 89 16.83 -19.03 10.76
N ILE A 90 17.25 -18.96 9.49
CA ILE A 90 18.67 -19.09 9.11
C ILE A 90 19.54 -18.02 9.78
N LEU A 91 19.07 -16.77 9.81
CA LEU A 91 19.80 -15.66 10.46
C LEU A 91 19.86 -15.80 11.99
N SER A 92 18.82 -16.36 12.60
CA SER A 92 18.76 -16.57 14.05
C SER A 92 19.74 -17.66 14.50
N ILE A 93 19.96 -18.69 13.68
CA ILE A 93 20.97 -19.74 13.93
C ILE A 93 22.39 -19.20 13.76
N ARG A 94 22.65 -18.40 12.71
CA ARG A 94 24.00 -17.94 12.37
C ARG A 94 24.54 -16.85 13.29
N TYR A 95 23.68 -15.96 13.76
CA TYR A 95 24.10 -14.78 14.53
C TYR A 95 23.61 -14.88 15.99
N ASN A 96 22.71 -13.99 16.38
CA ASN A 96 22.04 -13.97 17.67
C ASN A 96 20.63 -13.42 17.40
N LEU A 97 19.64 -13.83 18.18
CA LEU A 97 18.23 -13.48 18.01
C LEU A 97 18.02 -11.96 17.92
N LYS A 98 18.68 -11.17 18.78
CA LYS A 98 18.58 -9.70 18.75
C LYS A 98 19.05 -9.12 17.40
N THR A 99 20.22 -9.52 16.94
CA THR A 99 20.79 -9.02 15.67
C THR A 99 19.99 -9.51 14.47
N SER A 100 19.56 -10.78 14.50
CA SER A 100 18.67 -11.36 13.49
C SER A 100 17.38 -10.57 13.36
N PHE A 101 16.75 -10.23 14.49
CA PHE A 101 15.52 -9.44 14.52
C PHE A 101 15.70 -8.04 13.93
N TYR A 102 16.78 -7.32 14.27
CA TYR A 102 17.05 -6.01 13.65
C TYR A 102 17.24 -6.11 12.14
N ILE A 103 17.95 -7.12 11.66
CA ILE A 103 18.17 -7.34 10.23
C ILE A 103 16.85 -7.69 9.52
N THR A 104 15.97 -8.49 10.14
CA THR A 104 14.69 -8.85 9.54
C THR A 104 13.69 -7.71 9.55
N CYS A 105 13.62 -6.88 10.59
CA CYS A 105 12.78 -5.66 10.57
C CYS A 105 13.19 -4.71 9.43
N ILE A 106 14.50 -4.50 9.25
CA ILE A 106 15.01 -3.71 8.12
C ILE A 106 14.65 -4.37 6.77
N GLY A 107 14.75 -5.70 6.70
CA GLY A 107 14.37 -6.49 5.53
C GLY A 107 12.88 -6.40 5.20
N ILE A 108 12.00 -6.45 6.19
CA ILE A 108 10.54 -6.31 6.05
C ILE A 108 10.22 -4.92 5.53
N PHE A 109 10.83 -3.87 6.11
CA PHE A 109 10.61 -2.50 5.64
C PHE A 109 11.06 -2.32 4.18
N ALA A 110 12.24 -2.82 3.81
CA ALA A 110 12.69 -2.80 2.43
C ALA A 110 11.75 -3.62 1.53
N GLY A 111 11.40 -4.84 1.93
CA GLY A 111 10.49 -5.73 1.20
C GLY A 111 9.12 -5.08 0.94
N TYR A 112 8.57 -4.37 1.93
CA TYR A 112 7.32 -3.64 1.79
C TYR A 112 7.40 -2.54 0.71
N LEU A 113 8.48 -1.75 0.67
CA LEU A 113 8.68 -0.73 -0.36
C LEU A 113 8.74 -1.35 -1.77
N TRP A 114 9.49 -2.44 -1.91
CA TRP A 114 9.60 -3.18 -3.17
C TRP A 114 8.28 -3.84 -3.58
N TYR A 115 7.56 -4.40 -2.62
CA TYR A 115 6.26 -5.02 -2.85
C TYR A 115 5.22 -4.00 -3.30
N ARG A 116 5.19 -2.83 -2.68
CA ARG A 116 4.30 -1.74 -3.09
C ARG A 116 4.57 -1.28 -4.51
N HIS A 117 5.84 -1.17 -4.89
CA HIS A 117 6.20 -0.86 -6.26
C HIS A 117 5.82 -2.00 -7.24
N LEU A 118 5.97 -3.25 -6.84
CA LEU A 118 5.52 -4.40 -7.63
C LEU A 118 4.00 -4.34 -7.90
N ILE A 119 3.18 -3.98 -6.91
CA ILE A 119 1.73 -3.75 -7.12
C ILE A 119 1.50 -2.64 -8.15
N ASP A 120 2.23 -1.53 -8.06
CA ASP A 120 2.10 -0.42 -9.00
C ASP A 120 2.44 -0.86 -10.44
N LEU A 121 3.52 -1.63 -10.63
CA LEU A 121 3.89 -2.22 -11.92
C LEU A 121 2.78 -3.14 -12.45
N ILE A 122 2.29 -4.05 -11.62
CA ILE A 122 1.21 -4.98 -11.98
C ILE A 122 -0.04 -4.23 -12.44
N ALA A 123 -0.43 -3.19 -11.69
CA ALA A 123 -1.58 -2.36 -12.03
C ALA A 123 -1.41 -1.61 -13.36
N MET A 124 -0.16 -1.30 -13.72
CA MET A 124 0.20 -0.61 -14.96
C MET A 124 0.23 -1.55 -16.17
N TYR A 125 0.80 -2.75 -16.03
CA TYR A 125 0.91 -3.76 -17.09
C TYR A 125 -0.31 -4.69 -17.22
N ARG A 126 -1.40 -4.44 -16.50
CA ARG A 126 -2.60 -5.31 -16.48
C ARG A 126 -3.12 -5.72 -17.86
N SER A 127 -3.09 -4.83 -18.85
CA SER A 127 -3.63 -5.10 -20.19
C SER A 127 -2.86 -6.20 -20.93
N ILE A 128 -1.61 -6.42 -20.54
CA ILE A 128 -0.74 -7.49 -21.03
C ILE A 128 -0.81 -8.70 -20.12
N LEU A 129 -0.83 -8.49 -18.79
CA LEU A 129 -0.91 -9.57 -17.80
C LEU A 129 -2.13 -10.47 -18.01
N ILE A 130 -3.28 -9.89 -18.38
CA ILE A 130 -4.52 -10.63 -18.68
C ILE A 130 -4.36 -11.52 -19.92
N LYS A 131 -3.47 -11.19 -20.85
CA LYS A 131 -3.25 -12.01 -22.06
C LYS A 131 -2.36 -13.23 -21.79
N LEU A 132 -1.70 -13.30 -20.63
CA LEU A 132 -0.81 -14.39 -20.27
C LEU A 132 -1.53 -15.39 -19.36
N PRO A 133 -1.55 -16.70 -19.70
CA PRO A 133 -2.36 -17.68 -18.96
C PRO A 133 -1.96 -17.80 -17.49
N TYR A 134 -0.66 -17.72 -17.18
CA TYR A 134 -0.15 -17.83 -15.82
C TYR A 134 -0.36 -16.57 -14.95
N LEU A 135 -0.52 -15.40 -15.57
CA LEU A 135 -0.62 -14.10 -14.88
C LEU A 135 -2.01 -13.48 -14.99
N HIS A 136 -2.95 -14.17 -15.63
CA HIS A 136 -4.30 -13.70 -15.85
C HIS A 136 -5.03 -13.37 -14.53
N LYS A 137 -4.96 -14.26 -13.53
CA LYS A 137 -5.56 -14.05 -12.21
C LYS A 137 -5.02 -12.80 -11.51
N LEU A 138 -3.70 -12.65 -11.49
CA LEU A 138 -3.00 -11.47 -10.98
C LEU A 138 -3.40 -10.18 -11.70
N GLY A 139 -3.61 -10.23 -13.02
CA GLY A 139 -4.11 -9.10 -13.80
C GLY A 139 -5.55 -8.70 -13.44
N ILE A 140 -6.42 -9.67 -13.14
CA ILE A 140 -7.80 -9.44 -12.69
C ILE A 140 -7.81 -8.83 -11.29
N ASP A 141 -7.04 -9.39 -10.35
CA ASP A 141 -6.91 -8.87 -8.98
C ASP A 141 -6.48 -7.39 -8.99
N ALA A 142 -5.53 -7.04 -9.86
CA ALA A 142 -5.06 -5.67 -10.04
C ALA A 142 -6.15 -4.71 -10.57
N ILE A 143 -7.05 -5.20 -11.44
CA ILE A 143 -8.21 -4.43 -11.89
C ILE A 143 -9.16 -4.21 -10.72
N GLN A 144 -9.47 -5.26 -9.96
CA GLN A 144 -10.39 -5.20 -8.84
C GLN A 144 -9.88 -4.20 -7.79
N LEU A 145 -8.63 -4.32 -7.33
CA LEU A 145 -7.99 -3.39 -6.39
C LEU A 145 -8.09 -1.93 -6.85
N ARG A 146 -7.81 -1.66 -8.13
CA ARG A 146 -7.89 -0.29 -8.66
C ARG A 146 -9.32 0.20 -8.77
N SER A 147 -10.26 -0.66 -9.12
CA SER A 147 -11.69 -0.31 -9.19
C SER A 147 -12.24 0.00 -7.80
N THR A 148 -11.89 -0.77 -6.77
CA THR A 148 -12.23 -0.52 -5.37
C THR A 148 -11.63 0.79 -4.89
N ASN A 149 -10.33 1.03 -5.14
CA ASN A 149 -9.70 2.31 -4.80
C ASN A 149 -10.37 3.49 -5.49
N ARG A 150 -10.77 3.35 -6.77
CA ARG A 150 -11.47 4.41 -7.50
C ARG A 150 -12.89 4.62 -6.96
N GLN A 151 -13.60 3.56 -6.62
CA GLN A 151 -14.93 3.62 -6.00
C GLN A 151 -14.86 4.31 -4.65
N MET A 152 -13.89 3.96 -3.81
CA MET A 152 -13.61 4.63 -2.53
C MET A 152 -13.37 6.13 -2.73
N VAL A 153 -12.54 6.51 -3.71
CA VAL A 153 -12.32 7.93 -4.03
C VAL A 153 -13.60 8.62 -4.50
N LEU A 154 -14.45 7.96 -5.29
CA LEU A 154 -15.70 8.53 -5.79
C LEU A 154 -16.78 8.64 -4.71
N THR A 155 -16.86 7.67 -3.79
CA THR A 155 -17.76 7.74 -2.64
C THR A 155 -17.34 8.86 -1.71
N ASP A 156 -16.04 9.03 -1.47
CA ASP A 156 -15.50 10.11 -0.62
C ASP A 156 -15.74 11.49 -1.22
N LEU A 157 -15.58 11.64 -2.54
CA LEU A 157 -15.91 12.89 -3.26
C LEU A 157 -17.41 13.23 -3.18
N LYS A 158 -18.30 12.23 -3.19
CA LYS A 158 -19.74 12.42 -3.03
C LYS A 158 -20.15 12.75 -1.60
N LEU A 159 -19.40 12.26 -0.61
CA LEU A 159 -19.65 12.50 0.81
C LEU A 159 -19.13 13.86 1.29
N GLY A 160 -18.42 14.62 0.45
CA GLY A 160 -17.92 15.95 0.79
C GLY A 160 -16.91 15.96 1.95
N GLU A 161 -16.38 14.79 2.33
CA GLU A 161 -15.57 14.62 3.52
C GLU A 161 -14.09 14.85 3.22
N ASN A 162 -13.60 15.94 3.81
CA ASN A 162 -12.27 16.25 4.32
C ASN A 162 -11.03 15.66 3.64
N VAL A 163 -10.06 16.54 3.44
CA VAL A 163 -8.72 16.25 2.96
C VAL A 163 -8.07 15.09 3.71
N ARG A 164 -7.44 14.18 2.95
CA ARG A 164 -6.79 12.96 3.44
C ARG A 164 -5.57 13.26 4.32
N TRP A 165 -5.34 12.46 5.37
CA TRP A 165 -4.11 12.52 6.19
C TRP A 165 -2.81 12.31 5.40
N TYR A 166 -2.87 11.60 4.27
CA TYR A 166 -1.72 11.36 3.41
C TYR A 166 -1.25 12.60 2.64
N ASN A 167 -2.06 13.66 2.57
CA ASN A 167 -1.64 14.96 2.04
C ASN A 167 -1.66 16.01 3.17
N PRO A 168 -0.66 15.98 4.08
CA PRO A 168 -0.66 16.82 5.27
C PRO A 168 -0.71 18.31 4.92
N GLY A 169 -0.12 18.71 3.80
CA GLY A 169 -0.17 20.10 3.33
C GLY A 169 -1.59 20.55 3.04
N GLN A 170 -2.32 19.83 2.18
CA GLN A 170 -3.71 20.19 1.89
C GLN A 170 -4.59 20.10 3.15
N LEU A 171 -4.29 19.18 4.07
CA LEU A 171 -5.06 19.01 5.29
C LEU A 171 -4.87 20.21 6.23
N ILE A 172 -3.63 20.69 6.36
CA ILE A 172 -3.31 21.92 7.09
C ILE A 172 -3.97 23.13 6.43
N TYR A 173 -3.92 23.24 5.10
CA TYR A 173 -4.58 24.33 4.39
C TYR A 173 -6.09 24.31 4.56
N TYR A 174 -6.69 23.13 4.47
CA TYR A 174 -8.12 22.96 4.63
C TYR A 174 -8.60 23.18 6.06
N SER A 175 -7.83 22.73 7.06
CA SER A 175 -8.14 23.01 8.46
C SER A 175 -8.01 24.50 8.79
N ILE A 176 -7.00 25.18 8.24
CA ILE A 176 -6.83 26.63 8.38
C ILE A 176 -7.98 27.38 7.67
N THR A 177 -8.33 27.01 6.44
CA THR A 177 -9.40 27.67 5.69
C THR A 177 -10.78 27.41 6.27
N LYS A 178 -11.08 26.21 6.78
CA LYS A 178 -12.30 25.95 7.57
C LYS A 178 -12.34 26.71 8.89
N GLY A 179 -11.17 26.91 9.52
CA GLY A 179 -11.06 27.72 10.72
C GLY A 179 -11.30 29.20 10.46
N ILE A 180 -10.98 29.69 9.26
CA ILE A 180 -11.10 31.10 8.88
C ILE A 180 -12.45 31.40 8.21
N VAL A 181 -12.94 30.52 7.34
CA VAL A 181 -14.15 30.74 6.53
C VAL A 181 -15.26 29.83 7.02
N LYS A 182 -16.27 30.42 7.65
CA LYS A 182 -17.51 29.76 8.01
C LYS A 182 -18.55 30.06 6.93
N ILE A 183 -19.09 29.01 6.32
CA ILE A 183 -20.17 29.11 5.35
C ILE A 183 -21.45 28.81 6.10
N ASP A 184 -22.38 29.76 6.15
CA ASP A 184 -23.69 29.48 6.73
C ASP A 184 -24.50 28.62 5.74
N PRO A 185 -25.00 27.46 6.17
CA PRO A 185 -25.63 26.48 5.28
C PRO A 185 -26.96 26.96 4.70
N GLU A 186 -27.62 27.94 5.33
CA GLU A 186 -28.93 28.43 4.90
C GLU A 186 -28.85 29.67 3.98
N THR A 187 -27.84 30.53 4.18
CA THR A 187 -27.70 31.80 3.44
C THR A 187 -26.60 31.76 2.38
N SER A 188 -25.74 30.73 2.38
CA SER A 188 -24.56 30.60 1.51
C SER A 188 -23.54 31.75 1.62
N LEU A 189 -23.66 32.58 2.66
CA LEU A 189 -22.75 33.70 2.89
C LEU A 189 -21.45 33.22 3.54
N HIS A 190 -20.34 33.80 3.10
CA HIS A 190 -19.00 33.51 3.62
C HIS A 190 -18.67 34.48 4.75
N TYR A 191 -18.59 33.97 5.97
CA TYR A 191 -18.15 34.72 7.15
C TYR A 191 -16.68 34.40 7.43
N TYR A 192 -15.86 35.45 7.51
CA TYR A 192 -14.43 35.33 7.76
C TYR A 192 -14.14 35.66 9.22
N ILE A 193 -13.78 34.65 10.01
CA ILE A 193 -13.47 34.74 11.43
C ILE A 193 -11.95 34.60 11.59
N ASP A 194 -11.24 35.71 11.34
CA ASP A 194 -9.78 35.77 11.49
C ASP A 194 -9.34 37.06 12.22
N PRO A 195 -8.12 37.07 12.79
CA PRO A 195 -7.58 38.28 13.42
C PRO A 195 -7.51 39.48 12.47
N LEU A 196 -7.35 39.22 11.17
CA LEU A 196 -7.31 40.25 10.14
C LEU A 196 -8.70 40.88 9.90
N SER A 197 -9.79 40.12 9.87
CA SER A 197 -11.14 40.72 9.82
C SER A 197 -11.45 41.53 11.07
N MET A 198 -10.94 41.12 12.24
CA MET A 198 -11.05 41.92 13.47
C MET A 198 -10.28 43.26 13.38
N ILE A 199 -9.16 43.30 12.67
CA ILE A 199 -8.43 44.55 12.40
C ILE A 199 -9.19 45.39 11.37
N VAL A 200 -9.63 44.80 10.26
CA VAL A 200 -10.37 45.50 9.18
C VAL A 200 -11.67 46.13 9.70
N SER A 201 -12.38 45.43 10.59
CA SER A 201 -13.60 45.95 11.23
C SER A 201 -13.37 47.15 12.16
N ARG A 202 -12.16 47.30 12.71
CA ARG A 202 -11.78 48.44 13.58
C ARG A 202 -11.30 49.68 12.82
N LEU A 203 -11.14 49.63 11.49
CA LEU A 203 -10.73 50.81 10.71
C LEU A 203 -11.87 51.84 10.59
N ASN A 204 -11.49 53.11 10.38
CA ASN A 204 -12.43 54.16 9.99
C ASN A 204 -13.02 53.89 8.60
N ASP A 205 -14.19 54.44 8.31
CA ASP A 205 -14.95 54.13 7.08
C ASP A 205 -14.18 54.49 5.80
N SER A 206 -13.39 55.56 5.81
CA SER A 206 -12.50 55.92 4.69
C SER A 206 -11.38 54.89 4.43
N GLY A 207 -10.92 54.20 5.47
CA GLY A 207 -9.94 53.12 5.36
C GLY A 207 -10.57 51.81 4.89
N LYS A 208 -11.80 51.51 5.33
CA LYS A 208 -12.50 50.27 4.99
C LYS A 208 -12.69 50.12 3.48
N ASP A 209 -13.08 51.18 2.76
CA ASP A 209 -13.31 51.13 1.31
C ASP A 209 -12.06 50.72 0.52
N THR A 210 -10.87 51.02 1.04
CA THR A 210 -9.59 50.63 0.42
C THR A 210 -9.14 49.24 0.85
N PHE A 211 -9.28 48.90 2.13
CA PHE A 211 -8.72 47.66 2.69
C PHE A 211 -9.60 46.42 2.52
N VAL A 212 -10.93 46.56 2.51
CA VAL A 212 -11.88 45.47 2.32
C VAL A 212 -11.69 44.74 0.97
N PRO A 213 -11.58 45.41 -0.19
CA PRO A 213 -11.37 44.71 -1.46
C PRO A 213 -9.99 44.03 -1.52
N ILE A 214 -8.97 44.61 -0.90
CA ILE A 214 -7.63 44.02 -0.81
C ILE A 214 -7.68 42.74 0.04
N TYR A 215 -8.36 42.80 1.19
CA TYR A 215 -8.55 41.67 2.10
C TYR A 215 -9.22 40.47 1.39
N TYR A 216 -10.36 40.69 0.72
CA TYR A 216 -11.04 39.63 0.00
C TYR A 216 -10.23 39.10 -1.19
N LYS A 217 -9.47 39.96 -1.88
CA LYS A 217 -8.58 39.54 -2.97
C LYS A 217 -7.45 38.63 -2.48
N VAL A 218 -6.90 38.90 -1.30
CA VAL A 218 -5.87 38.07 -0.68
C VAL A 218 -6.43 36.68 -0.34
N TYR A 219 -7.57 36.63 0.35
CA TYR A 219 -8.16 35.37 0.81
C TYR A 219 -8.77 34.51 -0.28
N ASN A 220 -9.47 35.11 -1.26
CA ASN A 220 -10.20 34.34 -2.27
C ASN A 220 -9.36 34.03 -3.51
N LYS A 221 -8.28 34.77 -3.75
CA LYS A 221 -7.48 34.62 -4.97
C LYS A 221 -6.01 34.32 -4.70
N ILE A 222 -5.33 35.15 -3.91
CA ILE A 222 -3.86 35.03 -3.75
C ILE A 222 -3.49 33.79 -2.93
N ILE A 223 -4.11 33.60 -1.77
CA ILE A 223 -3.80 32.47 -0.87
C ILE A 223 -4.11 31.11 -1.54
N PRO A 224 -5.29 30.88 -2.14
CA PRO A 224 -5.58 29.63 -2.83
C PRO A 224 -4.62 29.36 -3.99
N GLN A 225 -4.34 30.38 -4.81
CA GLN A 225 -3.46 30.24 -5.96
C GLN A 225 -2.01 29.95 -5.55
N ALA A 226 -1.51 30.61 -4.50
CA ALA A 226 -0.18 30.35 -3.96
C ALA A 226 -0.10 28.94 -3.34
N PHE A 227 -1.12 28.53 -2.59
CA PHE A 227 -1.14 27.21 -1.98
C PHE A 227 -1.23 26.09 -3.03
N GLU A 228 -2.04 26.27 -4.07
CA GLU A 228 -2.11 25.34 -5.20
C GLU A 228 -0.77 25.26 -5.94
N ALA A 229 -0.11 26.39 -6.17
CA ALA A 229 1.22 26.43 -6.79
C ALA A 229 2.28 25.70 -5.93
N ILE A 230 2.30 25.95 -4.62
CA ILE A 230 3.20 25.28 -3.67
C ILE A 230 2.90 23.78 -3.62
N SER A 231 1.63 23.39 -3.60
CA SER A 231 1.22 21.98 -3.57
C SER A 231 1.64 21.26 -4.85
N LYS A 232 1.44 21.85 -6.03
CA LYS A 232 1.89 21.30 -7.32
C LYS A 232 3.41 21.21 -7.39
N PHE A 233 4.10 22.25 -6.94
CA PHE A 233 5.56 22.28 -6.88
C PHE A 233 6.11 21.20 -5.94
N TRP A 234 5.54 21.05 -4.74
CA TRP A 234 5.92 20.01 -3.79
C TRP A 234 5.61 18.61 -4.31
N ALA A 235 4.47 18.42 -4.98
CA ALA A 235 4.14 17.13 -5.61
C ALA A 235 5.21 16.70 -6.63
N GLN A 236 5.71 17.64 -7.43
CA GLN A 236 6.78 17.38 -8.40
C GLN A 236 8.16 17.21 -7.73
N LEU A 237 8.48 18.02 -6.73
CA LEU A 237 9.80 18.01 -6.10
C LEU A 237 9.96 16.89 -5.05
N SER A 238 8.89 16.48 -4.37
CA SER A 238 8.92 15.57 -3.22
C SER A 238 9.60 14.24 -3.52
N GLY A 239 9.43 13.68 -4.72
CA GLY A 239 10.11 12.46 -5.15
C GLY A 239 11.64 12.62 -5.25
N ILE A 240 12.10 13.73 -5.83
CA ILE A 240 13.52 14.06 -5.96
C ILE A 240 14.11 14.44 -4.60
N ALA A 241 13.37 15.19 -3.79
CA ALA A 241 13.77 15.57 -2.44
C ALA A 241 13.89 14.35 -1.52
N ALA A 242 12.93 13.41 -1.57
CA ALA A 242 13.00 12.15 -0.85
C ALA A 242 14.21 11.32 -1.28
N TYR A 243 14.47 11.23 -2.59
CA TYR A 243 15.68 10.60 -3.11
C TYR A 243 16.94 11.26 -2.55
N ALA A 244 17.08 12.59 -2.64
CA ALA A 244 18.26 13.30 -2.15
C ALA A 244 18.46 13.12 -0.63
N LEU A 245 17.38 13.23 0.15
CA LEU A 245 17.43 13.04 1.60
C LEU A 245 17.84 11.62 1.98
N ILE A 246 17.25 10.61 1.36
CA ILE A 246 17.49 9.20 1.72
C ILE A 246 18.84 8.70 1.18
N THR A 247 19.20 9.06 -0.05
CA THR A 247 20.38 8.52 -0.73
C THR A 247 21.66 9.33 -0.54
N ARG A 248 21.57 10.65 -0.33
CA ARG A 248 22.74 11.52 -0.10
C ARG A 248 22.96 11.78 1.38
N ILE A 249 21.96 12.32 2.06
CA ILE A 249 22.07 12.75 3.47
C ILE A 249 21.97 11.54 4.41
N GLY A 250 21.08 10.60 4.11
CA GLY A 250 20.83 9.39 4.91
C GLY A 250 21.83 8.23 4.69
N LYS A 251 22.94 8.43 3.97
CA LYS A 251 23.85 7.32 3.56
C LYS A 251 24.37 6.47 4.72
N ARG A 252 24.51 7.05 5.93
CA ARG A 252 25.00 6.37 7.14
C ARG A 252 23.96 5.43 7.78
N TYR A 253 22.68 5.75 7.65
CA TYR A 253 21.60 5.07 8.37
C TYR A 253 20.67 4.27 7.45
N CYS A 254 20.66 4.59 6.15
CA CYS A 254 19.80 3.93 5.18
C CYS A 254 20.44 2.63 4.64
N PRO A 255 19.77 1.46 4.85
CA PRO A 255 20.20 0.17 4.31
C PRO A 255 20.30 0.19 2.78
N TYR A 256 21.21 -0.63 2.23
CA TYR A 256 21.47 -0.66 0.79
C TYR A 256 20.21 -0.91 -0.06
N LEU A 257 19.35 -1.85 0.33
CA LEU A 257 18.12 -2.19 -0.40
C LEU A 257 17.11 -1.04 -0.47
N VAL A 258 16.99 -0.25 0.60
CA VAL A 258 16.11 0.92 0.64
C VAL A 258 16.68 2.02 -0.24
N ARG A 259 18.00 2.25 -0.19
CA ARG A 259 18.66 3.20 -1.09
C ARG A 259 18.49 2.81 -2.55
N TRP A 260 18.63 1.53 -2.86
CA TRP A 260 18.51 1.00 -4.21
C TRP A 260 17.09 1.14 -4.76
N HIS A 261 16.07 1.01 -3.90
CA HIS A 261 14.67 1.25 -4.28
C HIS A 261 14.46 2.66 -4.86
N TRP A 262 14.96 3.70 -4.19
CA TRP A 262 14.81 5.07 -4.67
C TRP A 262 15.61 5.35 -5.96
N THR A 263 16.82 4.79 -6.09
CA THR A 263 17.56 4.87 -7.37
C THR A 263 16.83 4.15 -8.49
N PHE A 264 16.24 2.99 -8.19
CA PHE A 264 15.49 2.18 -9.14
C PHE A 264 14.24 2.92 -9.61
N LEU A 265 13.47 3.54 -8.70
CA LEU A 265 12.30 4.35 -9.03
C LEU A 265 12.63 5.50 -9.99
N LEU A 266 13.77 6.16 -9.82
CA LEU A 266 14.20 7.20 -10.77
C LEU A 266 14.50 6.61 -12.15
N ILE A 267 15.27 5.52 -12.23
CA ILE A 267 15.67 4.90 -13.50
C ILE A 267 14.44 4.33 -14.24
N ILE A 268 13.62 3.56 -13.52
CA ILE A 268 12.41 2.95 -14.09
C ILE A 268 11.41 4.02 -14.48
N GLY A 269 11.28 5.11 -13.72
CA GLY A 269 10.40 6.23 -14.06
C GLY A 269 10.68 6.83 -15.45
N PHE A 270 11.94 6.78 -15.94
CA PHE A 270 12.28 7.19 -17.31
C PHE A 270 12.06 6.07 -18.34
N ILE A 271 12.55 4.85 -18.07
CA ILE A 271 12.51 3.74 -19.02
C ILE A 271 11.08 3.21 -19.22
N GLU A 272 10.37 3.06 -18.11
CA GLU A 272 9.05 2.43 -18.07
C GLU A 272 8.02 3.24 -18.85
N GLN A 273 8.08 4.59 -18.78
CA GLN A 273 7.21 5.46 -19.57
C GLN A 273 7.23 5.11 -21.06
N ILE A 274 8.41 4.82 -21.61
CA ILE A 274 8.58 4.45 -23.01
C ILE A 274 7.88 3.11 -23.29
N ILE A 275 8.09 2.11 -22.42
CA ILE A 275 7.50 0.77 -22.56
C ILE A 275 5.97 0.83 -22.44
N ILE A 276 5.45 1.56 -21.46
CA ILE A 276 4.00 1.72 -21.24
C ILE A 276 3.34 2.37 -22.46
N TYR A 277 3.92 3.46 -22.99
CA TYR A 277 3.41 4.11 -24.19
C TYR A 277 3.39 3.16 -25.38
N PHE A 278 4.43 2.35 -25.55
CA PHE A 278 4.48 1.32 -26.58
C PHE A 278 3.38 0.27 -26.39
N CYS A 279 3.21 -0.25 -25.17
CA CYS A 279 2.17 -1.22 -24.84
C CYS A 279 0.75 -0.67 -25.09
N TYR A 280 0.48 0.59 -24.72
CA TYR A 280 -0.80 1.23 -25.04
C TYR A 280 -1.02 1.39 -26.54
N ARG A 281 0.02 1.77 -27.30
CA ARG A 281 -0.05 1.86 -28.76
C ARG A 281 -0.37 0.51 -29.40
N VAL A 282 0.30 -0.56 -28.96
CA VAL A 282 0.03 -1.92 -29.44
C VAL A 282 -1.38 -2.36 -29.08
N SER A 283 -1.84 -2.11 -27.85
CA SER A 283 -3.20 -2.44 -27.43
C SER A 283 -4.25 -1.69 -28.23
N TYR A 284 -4.01 -0.41 -28.53
CA TYR A 284 -4.88 0.41 -29.37
C TYR A 284 -4.93 -0.12 -30.81
N PHE A 285 -3.77 -0.44 -31.39
CA PHE A 285 -3.70 -1.00 -32.74
C PHE A 285 -4.42 -2.35 -32.82
N GLN A 286 -4.22 -3.22 -31.83
CA GLN A 286 -4.92 -4.50 -31.78
C GLN A 286 -6.44 -4.33 -31.71
N SER A 287 -6.93 -3.40 -30.88
CA SER A 287 -8.37 -3.25 -30.61
C SER A 287 -9.12 -2.45 -31.67
N ASN A 288 -8.45 -1.54 -32.38
CA ASN A 288 -9.11 -0.64 -33.34
C ASN A 288 -8.76 -0.92 -34.80
N VAL A 289 -7.67 -1.65 -35.08
CA VAL A 289 -7.21 -1.94 -36.44
C VAL A 289 -7.32 -3.44 -36.74
N LEU A 290 -6.81 -4.31 -35.86
CA LEU A 290 -6.77 -5.76 -36.12
C LEU A 290 -8.09 -6.47 -35.81
N ILE A 291 -8.78 -6.07 -34.74
CA ILE A 291 -10.08 -6.60 -34.34
C ILE A 291 -11.09 -5.47 -34.50
N PRO A 292 -11.61 -5.19 -35.71
CA PRO A 292 -12.62 -4.15 -35.87
C PRO A 292 -13.85 -4.51 -35.03
N VAL A 293 -14.21 -3.63 -34.11
CA VAL A 293 -15.50 -3.69 -33.42
C VAL A 293 -16.56 -3.30 -34.45
N HIS A 294 -17.20 -4.29 -35.05
CA HIS A 294 -18.49 -4.12 -35.72
C HIS A 294 -19.61 -4.09 -34.70
#